data_AF-A0A553FY22-F1
#
_entry.id   AF-A0A553FY22-F1
#
_cell.length_a   1.000
_cell.length_b   1.000
_cell.length_c   1.000
_cell.angle_alpha   90.00
_cell.angle_beta   90.00
_cell.angle_gamma   90.00
#
_symmetry.space_group_name_H-M   'P 1'
#
loop_
_entity.id
_entity.type
_entity.pdbx_description
1 polymer ?
#
loop_
_entity_poly.entity_id
_entity_poly.type
_entity_poly.pdbx_seq_one_letter_code
_entity_poly.pdbx_strand_id
1 'polypeptide(L)'
;MKFSSPEIFHQRISLFFHLMIALPLIIFVYLFLEMKHNDLSPVITTSVLEHAVNVGFTLISGFITVFAYVTYSRTLLSTRMLEGLSNKLERYFGLFLKLYTMVGFASALVVLGLFLTTSPIFIVDYVLLLFILSLHRPTPKKYVNDLRLEGKERKIILSKGEFTSN
;
A
#
# COMPACT_ATOMS: atom_id res chain seq x y z
N MET A 1 -14.12 11.34 7.98
CA MET A 1 -13.36 12.14 8.96
C MET A 1 -12.98 13.46 8.32
N LYS A 2 -13.47 14.58 8.83
CA LYS A 2 -13.01 15.91 8.41
C LYS A 2 -11.61 16.15 8.98
N PHE A 3 -10.68 16.61 8.14
CA PHE A 3 -9.33 16.98 8.57
C PHE A 3 -9.31 18.46 8.96
N SER A 4 -8.79 18.75 10.15
CA SER A 4 -8.66 20.12 10.68
C SER A 4 -7.35 20.80 10.27
N SER A 5 -6.33 20.06 9.85
CA SER A 5 -5.12 20.62 9.25
C SER A 5 -4.44 19.67 8.24
N PRO A 6 -3.65 20.20 7.28
CA PRO A 6 -2.84 19.40 6.37
C PRO A 6 -1.81 18.50 7.08
N GLU A 7 -1.30 18.94 8.23
CA GLU A 7 -0.32 18.21 9.04
C GLU A 7 -0.96 16.94 9.61
N ILE A 8 -2.16 17.05 10.18
CA ILE A 8 -2.89 15.91 10.74
C ILE A 8 -3.20 14.90 9.63
N PHE A 9 -3.61 15.38 8.45
CA PHE A 9 -3.80 14.52 7.29
C PHE A 9 -2.49 13.80 6.91
N HIS A 10 -1.38 14.53 6.80
CA HIS A 10 -0.09 13.98 6.42
C HIS A 10 0.46 12.98 7.45
N GLN A 11 0.33 13.27 8.73
CA GLN A 11 0.74 12.37 9.80
C GLN A 11 -0.06 11.06 9.76
N ARG A 12 -1.38 11.14 9.63
CA ARG A 12 -2.24 9.95 9.57
C ARG A 12 -1.96 9.10 8.34
N ILE A 13 -1.93 9.71 7.15
CA ILE A 13 -1.68 8.95 5.91
C ILE A 13 -0.28 8.31 5.91
N SER A 14 0.71 9.01 6.48
CA SER A 14 2.06 8.47 6.64
C SER A 14 2.08 7.34 7.66
N LEU A 15 1.43 7.48 8.81
CA LEU A 15 1.39 6.42 9.82
C LEU A 15 0.81 5.12 9.24
N PHE A 16 -0.34 5.21 8.56
CA PHE A 16 -0.95 4.05 7.89
C PHE A 16 -0.03 3.45 6.83
N PHE A 17 0.61 4.27 5.99
CA PHE A 17 1.59 3.80 5.00
C PHE A 17 2.72 2.99 5.64
N HIS A 18 3.36 3.54 6.68
CA HIS A 18 4.49 2.86 7.33
C HIS A 18 4.04 1.59 8.04
N LEU A 19 2.88 1.58 8.69
CA LEU A 19 2.36 0.40 9.39
C LEU A 19 2.04 -0.74 8.41
N MET A 20 1.40 -0.43 7.27
CA MET A 20 1.07 -1.41 6.23
C MET A 20 2.30 -2.02 5.55
N ILE A 21 3.44 -1.31 5.54
CA ILE A 21 4.71 -1.86 5.03
C ILE A 21 5.48 -2.59 6.12
N ALA A 22 5.61 -1.99 7.30
CA ALA A 22 6.47 -2.50 8.36
C ALA A 22 6.00 -3.86 8.89
N LEU A 23 4.69 -4.06 9.07
CA LEU A 23 4.14 -5.30 9.62
C LEU A 23 4.50 -6.52 8.77
N PRO A 24 4.16 -6.60 7.46
CA PRO A 24 4.55 -7.73 6.63
C PRO A 24 6.07 -7.81 6.44
N LEU A 25 6.79 -6.67 6.46
CA LEU A 25 8.24 -6.65 6.27
C LEU A 25 8.98 -7.32 7.42
N ILE A 26 8.56 -7.09 8.66
CA ILE A 26 9.17 -7.74 9.84
C ILE A 26 9.02 -9.26 9.73
N ILE A 27 7.82 -9.75 9.39
CA ILE A 27 7.55 -11.18 9.22
C ILE A 27 8.37 -11.74 8.06
N PHE A 28 8.40 -11.03 6.93
CA PHE A 28 9.19 -11.42 5.76
C PHE A 28 10.68 -11.55 6.09
N VAL A 29 11.28 -10.55 6.75
CA VAL A 29 12.70 -10.55 7.12
C VAL A 29 13.01 -11.73 8.05
N TYR A 30 12.16 -11.98 9.04
CA TYR A 30 12.30 -13.14 9.92
C TYR A 30 12.33 -14.45 9.12
N LEU A 31 11.31 -14.70 8.27
CA LEU A 31 11.23 -15.91 7.45
C LEU A 31 12.42 -16.06 6.50
N PHE A 32 12.84 -14.96 5.88
CA PHE A 32 13.96 -14.94 4.94
C PHE A 32 15.28 -15.32 5.63
N LEU A 33 15.52 -14.84 6.85
CA LEU A 33 16.73 -15.18 7.62
C LEU A 33 16.74 -16.64 8.06
N GLU A 34 15.62 -17.14 8.57
CA GLU A 34 15.47 -18.54 8.96
C GLU A 34 15.68 -19.51 7.78
N MET A 35 15.15 -19.17 6.60
CA MET A 35 15.43 -19.92 5.37
C MET A 35 16.91 -19.92 5.00
N LYS A 36 17.64 -18.81 5.24
CA LYS A 36 19.08 -18.73 4.96
C LYS A 36 19.91 -19.58 5.91
N HIS A 37 19.44 -19.80 7.13
CA HIS A 37 20.12 -20.64 8.12
C HIS A 37 19.77 -22.14 7.98
N ASN A 38 18.88 -22.49 7.02
CA ASN A 38 18.32 -23.84 6.81
C ASN A 38 17.50 -24.37 8.00
N ASP A 39 17.06 -23.48 8.91
CA ASP A 39 16.25 -23.87 10.06
C ASP A 39 14.75 -23.99 9.71
N LEU A 40 14.36 -23.45 8.54
CA LEU A 40 12.97 -23.43 8.08
C LEU A 40 12.72 -24.51 7.02
N SER A 41 12.02 -25.58 7.42
CA SER A 41 11.50 -26.60 6.51
C SER A 41 10.12 -26.19 5.97
N PRO A 42 9.80 -26.48 4.70
CA PRO A 42 8.50 -26.15 4.14
C PRO A 42 7.39 -26.93 4.85
N VAL A 43 6.29 -26.24 5.17
CA VAL A 43 5.11 -26.87 5.76
C VAL A 43 4.42 -27.78 4.75
N ILE A 44 4.42 -27.39 3.48
CA ILE A 44 3.88 -28.17 2.36
C ILE A 44 5.03 -28.92 1.69
N THR A 45 5.02 -30.25 1.79
CA THR A 45 6.06 -31.12 1.22
C THR A 45 5.64 -31.81 -0.09
N THR A 46 4.35 -31.78 -0.43
CA THR A 46 3.82 -32.40 -1.65
C THR A 46 4.01 -31.47 -2.85
N SER A 47 4.76 -31.93 -3.86
CA SER A 47 5.11 -31.16 -5.06
C SER A 47 3.92 -30.54 -5.80
N VAL A 48 2.82 -31.28 -5.92
CA VAL A 48 1.59 -30.81 -6.59
C VAL A 48 0.93 -29.66 -5.81
N LEU A 49 0.84 -29.80 -4.49
CA LEU A 49 0.21 -28.78 -3.63
C LEU A 49 1.10 -27.55 -3.53
N GLU A 50 2.43 -27.73 -3.43
CA GLU A 50 3.40 -26.65 -3.46
C GLU A 50 3.28 -25.83 -4.75
N HIS A 51 3.24 -26.48 -5.92
CA HIS A 51 3.04 -25.80 -7.21
C HIS A 51 1.70 -25.05 -7.26
N ALA A 52 0.63 -25.67 -6.77
CA ALA A 52 -0.69 -25.05 -6.73
C ALA A 52 -0.69 -23.79 -5.83
N VAL A 53 -0.03 -23.84 -4.67
CA VAL A 53 0.11 -22.69 -3.76
C VAL A 53 0.97 -21.61 -4.39
N ASN A 54 2.13 -21.95 -4.96
CA ASN A 54 3.03 -21.01 -5.63
C ASN A 54 2.28 -20.23 -6.72
N VAL A 55 1.66 -20.94 -7.67
CA VAL A 55 0.92 -20.31 -8.78
C VAL A 55 -0.31 -19.57 -8.26
N GLY A 56 -1.10 -20.19 -7.39
CA GLY A 56 -2.34 -19.63 -6.88
C GLY A 56 -2.12 -18.33 -6.12
N PHE A 57 -1.19 -18.32 -5.16
CA PHE A 57 -0.95 -17.13 -4.33
C PHE A 57 -0.28 -16.01 -5.11
N THR A 58 0.65 -16.30 -6.04
CA THR A 58 1.24 -15.29 -6.94
C THR A 58 0.16 -14.67 -7.83
N LEU A 59 -0.72 -15.47 -8.45
CA LEU A 59 -1.79 -14.93 -9.30
C LEU A 59 -2.81 -14.11 -8.51
N ILE A 60 -3.23 -14.59 -7.33
CA ILE A 60 -4.19 -13.88 -6.48
C ILE A 60 -3.60 -12.57 -5.96
N SER A 61 -2.37 -12.58 -5.45
CA SER A 61 -1.71 -11.37 -4.95
C SER A 61 -1.47 -10.35 -6.08
N GLY A 62 -1.05 -10.80 -7.25
CA GLY A 62 -0.93 -9.98 -8.45
C GLY A 62 -2.25 -9.36 -8.87
N PHE A 63 -3.32 -10.17 -8.92
CA PHE A 63 -4.68 -9.70 -9.24
C PHE A 63 -5.18 -8.65 -8.25
N ILE A 64 -5.07 -8.91 -6.94
CA ILE A 64 -5.48 -7.96 -5.89
C ILE A 64 -4.73 -6.64 -6.05
N THR A 65 -3.42 -6.70 -6.29
CA THR A 65 -2.57 -5.53 -6.47
C THR A 65 -3.02 -4.70 -7.68
N VAL A 66 -3.13 -5.32 -8.86
CA VAL A 66 -3.59 -4.65 -10.09
C VAL A 66 -4.99 -4.07 -9.91
N PHE A 67 -5.92 -4.86 -9.35
CA PHE A 67 -7.29 -4.42 -9.12
C PHE A 67 -7.38 -3.24 -8.15
N ALA A 68 -6.56 -3.23 -7.09
CA ALA A 68 -6.47 -2.11 -6.15
C ALA A 68 -5.99 -0.83 -6.86
N TYR A 69 -4.95 -0.92 -7.69
CA TYR A 69 -4.41 0.23 -8.43
C TYR A 69 -5.37 0.76 -9.51
N VAL A 70 -6.04 -0.12 -10.25
CA VAL A 70 -7.05 0.28 -11.24
C VAL A 70 -8.22 0.98 -10.55
N THR A 71 -8.70 0.43 -9.44
CA THR A 71 -9.80 1.02 -8.65
C THR A 71 -9.41 2.38 -8.07
N TYR A 72 -8.19 2.49 -7.52
CA TYR A 72 -7.64 3.74 -7.03
C TYR A 72 -7.58 4.80 -8.15
N SER A 73 -7.00 4.46 -9.29
CA SER A 73 -6.81 5.37 -10.43
C SER A 73 -8.14 5.88 -10.98
N ARG A 74 -9.13 4.99 -11.14
CA ARG A 74 -10.48 5.35 -11.61
C ARG A 74 -11.19 6.29 -10.63
N THR A 75 -11.11 6.01 -9.34
CA THR A 75 -11.83 6.79 -8.31
C THR A 75 -11.11 8.09 -7.96
N LEU A 76 -9.80 8.17 -8.19
CA LEU A 76 -9.03 9.41 -8.06
C LEU A 76 -9.55 10.49 -9.02
N LEU A 77 -9.96 10.11 -10.24
CA LEU A 77 -10.53 11.04 -11.21
C LEU A 77 -11.79 11.74 -10.67
N SER A 78 -12.74 10.98 -10.11
CA SER A 78 -13.94 11.59 -9.49
C SER A 78 -13.60 12.44 -8.27
N THR A 79 -12.52 12.11 -7.55
CA THR A 79 -12.10 12.85 -6.36
C THR A 79 -11.54 14.24 -6.70
N ARG A 80 -10.91 14.38 -7.87
CA ARG A 80 -10.40 15.68 -8.37
C ARG A 80 -11.52 16.69 -8.63
N MET A 81 -12.71 16.20 -8.96
CA MET A 81 -13.87 17.04 -9.29
C MET A 81 -14.67 17.49 -8.07
N LEU A 82 -14.30 17.04 -6.86
CA LEU A 82 -14.99 17.47 -5.64
C LEU A 82 -14.69 18.94 -5.32
N GLU A 83 -15.71 19.66 -4.87
CA GLU A 83 -15.54 21.02 -4.38
C GLU A 83 -14.99 21.02 -2.95
N GLY A 84 -14.04 21.93 -2.69
CA GLY A 84 -13.45 22.15 -1.38
C GLY A 84 -12.29 21.21 -1.04
N LEU A 85 -11.19 21.80 -0.58
CA LEU A 85 -9.97 21.07 -0.19
C LEU A 85 -10.22 19.98 0.85
N SER A 86 -11.01 20.26 1.90
CA SER A 86 -11.31 19.28 2.95
C SER A 86 -11.99 18.02 2.38
N ASN A 87 -12.96 18.19 1.48
CA ASN A 87 -13.68 17.06 0.88
C ASN A 87 -12.77 16.23 -0.03
N LYS A 88 -11.91 16.90 -0.83
CA LYS A 88 -10.89 16.24 -1.66
C LYS A 88 -9.93 15.40 -0.80
N LEU A 89 -9.42 15.96 0.30
CA LEU A 89 -8.50 15.27 1.20
C LEU A 89 -9.16 14.11 1.94
N GLU A 90 -10.40 14.27 2.42
CA GLU A 90 -11.16 13.21 3.05
C GLU A 90 -11.39 12.03 2.11
N ARG A 91 -11.84 12.31 0.89
CA ARG A 91 -12.05 11.26 -0.11
C ARG A 91 -10.73 10.61 -0.51
N TYR A 92 -9.68 11.40 -0.73
CA TYR A 92 -8.36 10.88 -1.06
C TYR A 92 -7.80 9.96 0.04
N PHE A 93 -7.95 10.34 1.31
CA PHE A 93 -7.54 9.51 2.44
C PHE A 93 -8.24 8.15 2.42
N GLY A 94 -9.56 8.13 2.18
CA GLY A 94 -10.32 6.88 2.07
C GLY A 94 -9.86 6.00 0.90
N LEU A 95 -9.57 6.60 -0.26
CA LEU A 95 -9.02 5.87 -1.41
C LEU A 95 -7.65 5.29 -1.12
N PHE A 96 -6.80 6.07 -0.47
CA PHE A 96 -5.47 5.65 -0.08
C PHE A 96 -5.54 4.50 0.93
N LEU A 97 -6.36 4.63 1.98
CA LEU A 97 -6.53 3.57 2.96
C LEU A 97 -6.97 2.26 2.29
N LYS A 98 -7.97 2.32 1.40
CA LYS A 98 -8.41 1.15 0.64
C LYS A 98 -7.28 0.53 -0.20
N LEU A 99 -6.52 1.34 -0.93
CA LEU A 99 -5.39 0.87 -1.73
C LEU A 99 -4.36 0.12 -0.85
N TYR A 100 -3.91 0.75 0.23
CA TYR A 100 -2.87 0.17 1.08
C TYR A 100 -3.34 -1.03 1.89
N THR A 101 -4.61 -1.07 2.31
CA THR A 101 -5.19 -2.27 2.92
C THR A 101 -5.19 -3.43 1.92
N MET A 102 -5.61 -3.21 0.67
CA MET A 102 -5.65 -4.26 -0.35
C MET A 102 -4.25 -4.76 -0.73
N VAL A 103 -3.30 -3.86 -0.95
CA VAL A 103 -1.90 -4.25 -1.22
C VAL A 103 -1.26 -4.88 0.02
N GLY A 104 -1.62 -4.43 1.22
CA GLY A 104 -1.23 -5.07 2.48
C GLY A 104 -1.70 -6.53 2.56
N PHE A 105 -2.95 -6.82 2.20
CA PHE A 105 -3.45 -8.20 2.08
C PHE A 105 -2.70 -9.02 1.03
N ALA A 106 -2.41 -8.43 -0.15
CA ALA A 106 -1.59 -9.11 -1.16
C ALA A 106 -0.19 -9.45 -0.62
N SER A 107 0.42 -8.53 0.13
CA SER A 107 1.73 -8.74 0.75
C SER A 107 1.70 -9.81 1.83
N ALA A 108 0.64 -9.87 2.65
CA ALA A 108 0.45 -10.90 3.65
C ALA A 108 0.28 -12.29 3.01
N LEU A 109 -0.43 -12.37 1.87
CA LEU A 109 -0.57 -13.61 1.11
C LEU A 109 0.77 -14.11 0.57
N VAL A 110 1.61 -13.21 0.05
CA VAL A 110 2.96 -13.54 -0.42
C VAL A 110 3.85 -14.04 0.74
N VAL A 111 3.83 -13.35 1.88
CA VAL A 111 4.57 -13.77 3.09
C VAL A 111 4.09 -15.13 3.60
N LEU A 112 2.77 -15.37 3.57
CA LEU A 112 2.20 -16.67 3.94
C LEU A 112 2.62 -17.76 2.96
N GLY A 113 2.65 -17.47 1.65
CA GLY A 113 3.16 -18.39 0.63
C GLY A 113 4.62 -18.78 0.89
N LEU A 114 5.46 -17.79 1.24
CA LEU A 114 6.86 -18.02 1.61
C LEU A 114 6.98 -18.94 2.82
N PHE A 115 6.19 -18.70 3.88
CA PHE A 115 6.17 -19.55 5.06
C PHE A 115 5.76 -21.00 4.74
N LEU A 116 4.75 -21.18 3.89
CA LEU A 116 4.19 -22.50 3.59
C LEU A 116 5.12 -23.35 2.70
N THR A 117 5.83 -22.72 1.76
CA THR A 117 6.52 -23.42 0.68
C THR A 117 8.03 -23.21 0.65
N THR A 118 8.54 -22.22 1.39
CA THR A 118 9.92 -21.73 1.32
C THR A 118 10.40 -21.41 -0.11
N SER A 119 9.45 -21.15 -1.03
CA SER A 119 9.73 -20.95 -2.44
C SER A 119 10.33 -19.57 -2.72
N PRO A 120 11.43 -19.46 -3.49
CA PRO A 120 12.03 -18.18 -3.86
C PRO A 120 11.11 -17.25 -4.65
N ILE A 121 10.05 -17.78 -5.29
CA ILE A 121 9.10 -16.95 -6.05
C ILE A 121 8.44 -15.88 -5.16
N PHE A 122 8.11 -16.24 -3.92
CA PHE A 122 7.49 -15.31 -2.98
C PHE A 122 8.46 -14.23 -2.49
N ILE A 123 9.76 -14.49 -2.51
CA ILE A 123 10.79 -13.47 -2.23
C ILE A 123 10.77 -12.41 -3.34
N VAL A 124 10.75 -12.85 -4.60
CA VAL A 124 10.69 -11.96 -5.76
C VAL A 124 9.39 -11.16 -5.75
N ASP A 125 8.25 -11.82 -5.56
CA ASP A 125 6.94 -11.17 -5.47
C ASP A 125 6.90 -10.10 -4.37
N TYR A 126 7.45 -10.40 -3.19
CA TYR A 126 7.46 -9.47 -2.08
C TYR A 126 8.32 -8.23 -2.37
N VAL A 127 9.50 -8.41 -2.97
CA VAL A 127 10.37 -7.30 -3.40
C VAL A 127 9.68 -6.43 -4.46
N LEU A 128 8.97 -7.05 -5.42
CA LEU A 128 8.18 -6.31 -6.41
C LEU A 128 7.06 -5.50 -5.75
N LEU A 129 6.35 -6.07 -4.77
CA LEU A 129 5.32 -5.35 -4.01
C LEU A 129 5.91 -4.16 -3.24
N LEU A 130 7.06 -4.33 -2.57
CA LEU A 130 7.76 -3.23 -1.90
C LEU A 130 8.15 -2.12 -2.88
N PHE A 131 8.68 -2.49 -4.04
CA PHE A 131 9.01 -1.54 -5.10
C PHE A 131 7.79 -0.75 -5.54
N ILE A 132 6.68 -1.44 -5.82
CA ILE A 132 5.41 -0.82 -6.21
C ILE A 132 4.86 0.12 -5.12
N LEU A 133 4.92 -0.30 -3.85
CA LEU A 133 4.53 0.53 -2.70
C LEU A 133 5.42 1.77 -2.55
N SER A 134 6.72 1.66 -2.82
CA SER A 134 7.67 2.78 -2.75
C SER A 134 7.34 3.89 -3.75
N LEU A 135 6.92 3.53 -4.97
CA LEU A 135 6.47 4.48 -6.01
C LEU A 135 5.19 5.23 -5.60
N HIS A 136 4.40 4.64 -4.69
CA HIS A 136 3.13 5.17 -4.24
C HIS A 136 3.20 5.92 -2.90
N ARG A 137 4.40 6.12 -2.35
CA ARG A 137 4.64 6.78 -1.06
C ARG A 137 3.87 8.12 -0.93
N PRO A 138 3.08 8.32 0.13
CA PRO A 138 2.32 9.54 0.32
C PRO A 138 3.27 10.67 0.71
N THR A 139 3.42 11.66 -0.17
CA THR A 139 4.18 12.87 0.10
C THR A 139 3.33 14.10 -0.21
N PRO A 140 3.58 15.26 0.41
CA PRO A 140 2.90 16.51 0.09
C PRO A 140 2.83 16.81 -1.40
N LYS A 141 3.96 16.64 -2.09
CA LYS A 141 4.03 16.80 -3.54
C LYS A 141 3.15 15.81 -4.29
N LYS A 142 3.12 14.54 -3.84
CA LYS A 142 2.33 13.48 -4.49
C LYS A 142 0.84 13.78 -4.43
N TYR A 143 0.26 14.04 -3.25
CA TYR A 143 -1.19 14.29 -3.19
C TYR A 143 -1.61 15.64 -3.76
N VAL A 144 -0.74 16.66 -3.80
CA VAL A 144 -0.96 17.88 -4.61
C VAL A 144 -1.12 17.54 -6.10
N ASN A 145 -0.21 16.71 -6.63
CA ASN A 145 -0.24 16.32 -8.03
C ASN A 145 -1.41 15.38 -8.34
N ASP A 146 -1.66 14.40 -7.46
CA ASP A 146 -2.71 13.40 -7.63
C ASP A 146 -4.10 14.03 -7.59
N LEU A 147 -4.30 15.06 -6.75
CA LEU A 147 -5.55 15.82 -6.66
C LEU A 147 -5.61 17.03 -7.60
N ARG A 148 -4.53 17.33 -8.33
CA ARG A 148 -4.39 18.53 -9.17
C ARG A 148 -4.76 19.82 -8.41
N LEU A 149 -4.21 19.97 -7.21
CA LEU A 149 -4.44 21.17 -6.41
C LEU A 149 -3.71 22.37 -7.02
N GLU A 150 -4.41 23.49 -7.17
CA GLU A 150 -3.89 24.72 -7.77
C GLU A 150 -4.01 25.92 -6.81
N GLY A 151 -3.32 27.01 -7.15
CA GLY A 151 -3.44 28.30 -6.46
C GLY A 151 -3.30 28.23 -4.94
N LYS A 152 -4.35 28.63 -4.21
CA LYS A 152 -4.40 28.67 -2.74
C LYS A 152 -4.35 27.27 -2.11
N GLU A 153 -5.06 26.29 -2.66
CA GLU A 153 -5.12 24.92 -2.13
C GLU A 153 -3.72 24.28 -2.10
N ARG A 154 -2.96 24.45 -3.19
CA ARG A 154 -1.58 23.97 -3.29
C ARG A 154 -0.68 24.60 -2.24
N LYS A 155 -0.81 25.92 -2.02
CA LYS A 155 -0.02 26.64 -1.03
C LYS A 155 -0.30 26.11 0.37
N ILE A 156 -1.57 25.99 0.76
CA ILE A 156 -2.01 25.47 2.07
C ILE A 156 -1.31 24.14 2.39
N ILE A 157 -1.30 23.21 1.43
CA ILE A 157 -0.66 21.91 1.61
C ILE A 157 0.87 21.98 1.71
N LEU A 158 1.52 22.76 0.84
CA LEU A 158 2.98 22.78 0.75
C LEU A 158 3.64 23.64 1.83
N SER A 159 2.96 24.69 2.29
CA SER A 159 3.47 25.60 3.33
C SER A 159 3.13 25.14 4.74
N LYS A 160 2.45 23.99 4.91
CA LYS A 160 1.93 23.53 6.21
C LYS A 160 1.03 24.58 6.90
N GLY A 161 0.15 25.22 6.12
CA GLY A 161 -0.75 26.27 6.62
C GLY A 161 -2.07 25.72 7.16
N GLU A 162 -2.71 26.43 8.09
CA GLU A 162 -4.04 26.06 8.62
C GLU A 162 -5.14 26.14 7.55
N PHE A 163 -6.17 25.29 7.65
CA PHE A 163 -7.35 25.41 6.79
C PHE A 163 -8.13 26.68 7.19
N THR A 164 -8.14 27.70 6.33
CA THR A 164 -9.11 28.79 6.49
C THR A 164 -10.50 28.24 6.20
N SER A 165 -11.37 28.13 7.20
CA SER A 165 -12.78 27.78 6.96
C SER A 165 -13.40 28.89 6.13
N ASN A 166 -13.87 28.56 4.93
CA ASN A 166 -14.90 29.37 4.28
C ASN A 166 -16.23 29.11 4.96
#